data_AF-A0A0Q5Z945-F1
#
_entry.id   AF-A0A0Q5Z945-F1
#
_cell.length_a   1.000
_cell.length_b   1.000
_cell.length_c   1.000
_cell.angle_alpha   90.00
_cell.angle_beta   90.00
_cell.angle_gamma   90.00
#
_symmetry.space_group_name_H-M   'P 1'
#
loop_
_entity.id
_entity.type
_entity.pdbx_description
1 polymer ?
#
loop_
_entity_poly.entity_id
_entity_poly.type
_entity_poly.pdbx_seq_one_letter_code
_entity_poly.pdbx_strand_id
1 'polypeptide(L)'
;MTRWLLLAFALALQACAVPRALPPAGDLEAGAGEVVVIGKIELVPPLDARFEQKSHWNVVGDKRLLERVWMSTGAEHRPVTTSQLDASQFQASLEAQWGVPFMVKAPRQRTYLNGGMAHLDVLRQERLWFPGGLYFDVPAGARAVYVGTLRYHRNDFNAITRVEVVDERRDIDTVLKGAPAAQVPVSLMKRVR
;
A
#
# COMPACT_ATOMS: atom_id res chain seq x y z
N MET A 1 -27.82 -20.08 -31.67
CA MET A 1 -27.43 -18.75 -31.15
C MET A 1 -27.15 -18.71 -29.65
N THR A 2 -27.61 -19.70 -28.86
CA THR A 2 -27.49 -19.75 -27.39
C THR A 2 -26.09 -20.07 -26.82
N ARG A 3 -25.19 -20.68 -27.61
CA ARG A 3 -23.83 -21.06 -27.14
C ARG A 3 -22.82 -19.91 -27.10
N TRP A 4 -23.00 -18.88 -27.91
CA TRP A 4 -22.09 -17.73 -27.97
C TRP A 4 -22.32 -16.74 -26.81
N LEU A 5 -23.56 -16.61 -26.34
CA LEU A 5 -23.92 -15.82 -25.15
C LEU A 5 -23.35 -16.42 -23.85
N LEU A 6 -23.23 -17.75 -23.76
CA LEU A 6 -22.62 -18.42 -22.59
C LEU A 6 -21.10 -18.21 -22.52
N LEU A 7 -20.39 -18.15 -23.66
CA LEU A 7 -18.95 -17.85 -23.69
C LEU A 7 -18.64 -16.39 -23.32
N ALA A 8 -19.48 -15.45 -23.75
CA ALA A 8 -19.32 -14.03 -23.40
C ALA A 8 -19.54 -13.77 -21.89
N PHE A 9 -20.46 -14.50 -21.26
CA PHE A 9 -20.70 -14.39 -19.82
C PHE A 9 -19.56 -14.99 -18.99
N ALA A 10 -18.97 -16.11 -19.43
CA ALA A 10 -17.84 -16.74 -18.75
C ALA A 10 -16.55 -15.89 -18.78
N LEU A 11 -16.32 -15.12 -19.85
CA LEU A 11 -15.18 -14.20 -19.96
C LEU A 11 -15.36 -12.92 -19.12
N ALA A 12 -16.60 -12.47 -18.90
CA ALA A 12 -16.87 -11.28 -18.08
C ALA A 12 -16.69 -11.52 -16.56
N LEU A 13 -16.87 -12.76 -16.08
CA LEU A 13 -16.72 -13.10 -14.66
C LEU A 13 -15.26 -13.24 -14.18
N GLN A 14 -14.29 -13.39 -15.08
CA GLN A 14 -12.88 -13.55 -14.69
C GLN A 14 -12.13 -12.22 -14.45
N ALA A 15 -12.75 -11.08 -14.75
CA ALA A 15 -12.11 -9.76 -14.58
C ALA A 15 -12.17 -9.22 -13.14
N CYS A 16 -12.90 -9.86 -12.22
CA CYS A 16 -13.16 -9.33 -10.87
C CYS A 16 -12.17 -9.77 -9.77
N ALA A 17 -11.15 -10.60 -10.07
CA ALA A 17 -10.33 -11.22 -9.04
C ALA A 17 -8.86 -10.76 -8.99
N VAL A 18 -8.42 -9.88 -9.89
CA VAL A 18 -7.03 -9.41 -9.88
C VAL A 18 -6.87 -8.36 -8.77
N PRO A 19 -5.91 -8.48 -7.85
CA PRO A 19 -5.59 -7.45 -6.87
C PRO A 19 -5.31 -6.13 -7.59
N ARG A 20 -5.99 -5.07 -7.17
CA ARG A 20 -5.84 -3.74 -7.77
C ARG A 20 -5.21 -2.79 -6.78
N ALA A 21 -4.02 -2.29 -7.10
CA ALA A 21 -3.40 -1.23 -6.33
C ALA A 21 -4.19 0.09 -6.46
N LEU A 22 -4.10 0.93 -5.44
CA LEU A 22 -4.51 2.33 -5.53
C LEU A 22 -3.72 3.02 -6.66
N PRO A 23 -4.39 3.80 -7.53
CA PRO A 23 -3.71 4.43 -8.64
C PRO A 23 -2.73 5.50 -8.14
N PRO A 24 -1.52 5.61 -8.74
CA PRO A 24 -0.58 6.65 -8.38
C PRO A 24 -1.14 8.04 -8.74
N ALA A 25 -0.80 9.04 -7.95
CA ALA A 25 -1.12 10.44 -8.22
C ALA A 25 0.15 11.18 -8.69
N GLY A 26 0.03 11.96 -9.76
CA GLY A 26 1.12 12.78 -10.30
C GLY A 26 1.14 14.22 -9.81
N ASP A 27 0.07 14.64 -9.14
CA ASP A 27 -0.24 15.99 -8.65
C ASP A 27 -1.18 15.91 -7.43
N LEU A 28 -1.66 17.06 -6.95
CA LEU A 28 -2.61 17.16 -5.83
C LEU A 28 -4.08 17.14 -6.28
N GLU A 29 -4.35 16.85 -7.55
CA GLU A 29 -5.71 16.85 -8.10
C GLU A 29 -6.37 15.48 -7.90
N ALA A 30 -7.48 15.48 -7.16
CA ALA A 30 -8.31 14.32 -6.91
C ALA A 30 -9.71 14.54 -7.50
N GLY A 31 -10.36 13.47 -7.98
CA GLY A 31 -11.76 13.53 -8.37
C GLY A 31 -12.68 13.84 -7.18
N ALA A 32 -13.95 14.15 -7.44
CA ALA A 32 -14.92 14.55 -6.40
C ALA A 32 -15.11 13.52 -5.27
N GLY A 33 -14.91 12.22 -5.56
CA GLY A 33 -14.98 11.12 -4.59
C GLY A 33 -13.63 10.61 -4.09
N GLU A 34 -12.53 11.28 -4.44
CA GLU A 34 -11.17 10.83 -4.17
C GLU A 34 -10.39 11.87 -3.34
N VAL A 35 -9.27 11.44 -2.78
CA VAL A 35 -8.26 12.27 -2.15
C VAL A 35 -6.88 11.76 -2.54
N VAL A 36 -5.92 12.67 -2.72
CA VAL A 36 -4.52 12.28 -2.86
C VAL A 36 -3.93 11.99 -1.48
N VAL A 37 -3.50 10.76 -1.24
CA VAL A 37 -2.87 10.32 0.00
C VAL A 37 -1.37 10.33 -0.18
N ILE A 38 -0.67 11.01 0.74
CA ILE A 38 0.78 11.19 0.71
C ILE A 38 1.37 10.63 1.99
N GLY A 39 2.39 9.79 1.88
CA GLY A 39 3.07 9.24 3.03
C GLY A 39 4.36 8.52 2.63
N LYS A 40 4.96 7.81 3.59
CA LYS A 40 6.16 7.00 3.38
C LYS A 40 6.04 5.72 4.21
N ILE A 41 6.56 4.60 3.73
CA ILE A 41 6.66 3.37 4.52
C ILE A 41 8.12 2.97 4.65
N GLU A 42 8.56 2.68 5.87
CA GLU A 42 9.94 2.34 6.20
C GLU A 42 10.02 1.03 6.98
N LEU A 43 11.13 0.33 6.79
CA LEU A 43 11.52 -0.84 7.58
C LEU A 43 12.89 -0.59 8.18
N VAL A 44 13.03 -0.83 9.48
CA VAL A 44 14.28 -0.64 10.23
C VAL A 44 14.64 -1.91 11.01
N PRO A 45 15.80 -2.54 10.75
CA PRO A 45 16.71 -2.26 9.63
C PRO A 45 16.04 -2.52 8.26
N PRO A 46 16.48 -1.84 7.18
CA PRO A 46 15.93 -2.06 5.84
C PRO A 46 16.22 -3.49 5.35
N LEU A 47 15.45 -3.99 4.38
CA LEU A 47 15.76 -5.25 3.72
C LEU A 47 17.01 -5.11 2.86
N ASP A 48 17.92 -6.07 2.95
CA ASP A 48 19.03 -6.19 2.02
C ASP A 48 18.55 -6.85 0.72
N ALA A 49 18.41 -6.05 -0.34
CA ALA A 49 17.94 -6.51 -1.64
C ALA A 49 18.84 -7.58 -2.30
N ARG A 50 20.09 -7.75 -1.85
CA ARG A 50 21.03 -8.75 -2.38
C ARG A 50 20.99 -10.06 -1.60
N PHE A 51 20.83 -10.00 -0.29
CA PHE A 51 20.93 -11.18 0.59
C PHE A 51 19.59 -11.68 1.11
N GLU A 52 18.62 -10.79 1.29
CA GLU A 52 17.31 -11.13 1.85
C GLU A 52 16.23 -11.25 0.77
N GLN A 53 16.48 -10.72 -0.43
CA GLN A 53 15.55 -10.78 -1.55
C GLN A 53 16.14 -11.55 -2.73
N LYS A 54 15.37 -12.50 -3.27
CA LYS A 54 15.79 -13.40 -4.35
C LYS A 54 15.01 -13.09 -5.61
N SER A 55 15.74 -12.63 -6.63
CA SER A 55 15.21 -12.48 -7.98
C SER A 55 15.50 -13.72 -8.84
N HIS A 56 14.62 -13.97 -9.79
CA HIS A 56 14.61 -15.11 -10.68
C HIS A 56 14.41 -14.61 -12.12
N TRP A 57 15.36 -14.91 -13.00
CA TRP A 57 15.38 -14.42 -14.38
C TRP A 57 14.15 -14.83 -15.21
N ASN A 58 13.48 -15.93 -14.84
CA ASN A 58 12.31 -16.47 -15.51
C ASN A 58 10.98 -15.96 -14.93
N VAL A 59 11.00 -15.06 -13.93
CA VAL A 59 9.80 -14.50 -13.31
C VAL A 59 9.60 -13.06 -13.81
N VAL A 60 8.64 -12.88 -14.72
CA VAL A 60 8.30 -11.56 -15.26
C VAL A 60 7.74 -10.66 -14.15
N GLY A 61 8.37 -9.51 -13.94
CA GLY A 61 7.91 -8.49 -12.99
C GLY A 61 8.38 -8.69 -11.54
N ASP A 62 9.29 -9.62 -11.26
CA ASP A 62 9.75 -9.88 -9.89
C ASP A 62 10.36 -8.64 -9.21
N LYS A 63 11.07 -7.81 -9.98
CA LYS A 63 11.77 -6.62 -9.46
C LYS A 63 10.77 -5.62 -8.89
N ARG A 64 9.58 -5.55 -9.49
CA ARG A 64 8.49 -4.71 -9.00
C ARG A 64 7.97 -5.22 -7.65
N LEU A 65 8.04 -6.52 -7.38
CA LEU A 65 7.45 -7.15 -6.20
C LEU A 65 8.39 -7.18 -4.99
N LEU A 66 9.70 -7.38 -5.20
CA LEU A 66 10.67 -7.53 -4.11
C LEU A 66 10.82 -6.21 -3.34
N GLU A 67 11.10 -5.09 -4.01
CA GLU A 67 11.41 -3.82 -3.31
C GLU A 67 10.19 -3.04 -2.78
N ARG A 68 9.03 -3.70 -2.72
CA ARG A 68 7.77 -3.05 -2.36
C ARG A 68 7.06 -3.74 -1.21
N VAL A 69 6.32 -2.93 -0.47
CA VAL A 69 5.30 -3.36 0.48
C VAL A 69 3.92 -3.12 -0.09
N TRP A 70 3.06 -4.09 0.08
CA TRP A 70 1.67 -4.05 -0.32
C TRP A 70 0.83 -3.99 0.95
N MET A 71 0.16 -2.88 1.19
CA MET A 71 -0.70 -2.68 2.34
C MET A 71 -2.15 -2.84 1.92
N SER A 72 -2.87 -3.78 2.53
CA SER A 72 -4.32 -3.89 2.39
C SER A 72 -4.97 -2.62 2.96
N THR A 73 -5.87 -2.01 2.19
CA THR A 73 -6.65 -0.86 2.63
C THR A 73 -8.14 -1.10 2.51
N GLY A 74 -8.94 -0.38 3.28
CA GLY A 74 -10.40 -0.50 3.19
C GLY A 74 -11.17 0.52 4.03
N ALA A 75 -12.49 0.55 3.83
CA ALA A 75 -13.43 1.37 4.61
C ALA A 75 -13.59 0.88 6.05
N GLU A 76 -13.23 -0.37 6.32
CA GLU A 76 -13.41 -1.05 7.59
C GLU A 76 -12.10 -1.70 8.05
N HIS A 77 -11.94 -1.79 9.37
CA HIS A 77 -10.85 -2.55 9.96
C HIS A 77 -11.11 -4.05 9.81
N ARG A 78 -10.31 -4.71 8.97
CA ARG A 78 -10.37 -6.15 8.70
C ARG A 78 -8.96 -6.70 8.57
N PRO A 79 -8.33 -7.19 9.67
CA PRO A 79 -6.97 -7.71 9.62
C PRO A 79 -6.77 -8.74 8.52
N VAL A 80 -5.63 -8.66 7.82
CA VAL A 80 -5.27 -9.64 6.78
C VAL A 80 -4.93 -11.00 7.39
N THR A 81 -5.25 -12.06 6.66
CA THR A 81 -4.89 -13.43 7.03
C THR A 81 -3.44 -13.70 6.63
N THR A 82 -2.62 -14.18 7.56
CA THR A 82 -1.17 -14.39 7.33
C THR A 82 -0.79 -15.86 7.10
N SER A 83 -1.69 -16.81 7.33
CA SER A 83 -1.44 -18.24 7.11
C SER A 83 -1.34 -18.58 5.62
N GLN A 84 -2.11 -17.89 4.78
CA GLN A 84 -2.14 -18.01 3.32
C GLN A 84 -2.47 -16.66 2.70
N LEU A 85 -1.94 -16.38 1.51
CA LEU A 85 -2.28 -15.15 0.79
C LEU A 85 -3.70 -15.26 0.23
N ASP A 86 -4.61 -14.46 0.77
CA ASP A 86 -5.89 -14.16 0.14
C ASP A 86 -5.76 -12.87 -0.67
N ALA A 87 -5.61 -13.03 -1.99
CA ALA A 87 -5.43 -11.92 -2.91
C ALA A 87 -6.62 -10.94 -2.89
N SER A 88 -7.81 -11.39 -2.49
CA SER A 88 -9.00 -10.54 -2.38
C SER A 88 -8.90 -9.53 -1.24
N GLN A 89 -8.10 -9.80 -0.21
CA GLN A 89 -7.85 -8.86 0.89
C GLN A 89 -6.98 -7.67 0.46
N PHE A 90 -6.32 -7.76 -0.70
CA PHE A 90 -5.47 -6.71 -1.26
C PHE A 90 -6.14 -5.97 -2.43
N GLN A 91 -7.47 -6.04 -2.53
CA GLN A 91 -8.23 -5.15 -3.41
C GLN A 91 -8.13 -3.72 -2.87
N ALA A 92 -7.69 -2.76 -3.70
CA ALA A 92 -7.30 -1.41 -3.29
C ALA A 92 -6.07 -1.37 -2.38
N SER A 93 -5.04 -2.19 -2.67
CA SER A 93 -3.79 -2.14 -1.90
C SER A 93 -3.01 -0.86 -2.14
N LEU A 94 -2.42 -0.30 -1.09
CA LEU A 94 -1.38 0.70 -1.22
C LEU A 94 -0.05 -0.02 -1.49
N GLU A 95 0.52 0.21 -2.67
CA GLU A 95 1.86 -0.25 -3.00
C GLU A 95 2.87 0.87 -2.77
N ALA A 96 3.85 0.65 -1.90
CA ALA A 96 4.92 1.60 -1.63
C ALA A 96 6.28 0.93 -1.77
N GLN A 97 7.26 1.70 -2.25
CA GLN A 97 8.66 1.31 -2.17
C GLN A 97 9.20 1.71 -0.79
N TRP A 98 10.08 0.88 -0.22
CA TRP A 98 10.67 1.14 1.08
C TRP A 98 11.46 2.45 1.11
N GLY A 99 11.18 3.31 2.08
CA GLY A 99 11.89 4.59 2.30
C GLY A 99 11.58 5.68 1.27
N VAL A 100 10.71 5.41 0.28
CA VAL A 100 10.36 6.38 -0.76
C VAL A 100 8.95 6.92 -0.49
N PRO A 101 8.76 8.25 -0.48
CA PRO A 101 7.42 8.82 -0.39
C PRO A 101 6.53 8.36 -1.55
N PHE A 102 5.26 8.10 -1.26
CA PHE A 102 4.25 7.75 -2.24
C PHE A 102 3.19 8.85 -2.35
N MET A 103 2.56 8.93 -3.52
CA MET A 103 1.33 9.68 -3.75
C MET A 103 0.35 8.78 -4.49
N VAL A 104 -0.81 8.53 -3.91
CA VAL A 104 -1.85 7.66 -4.48
C VAL A 104 -3.22 8.31 -4.36
N LYS A 105 -4.15 8.00 -5.26
CA LYS A 105 -5.55 8.40 -5.10
C LYS A 105 -6.30 7.32 -4.33
N ALA A 106 -7.01 7.71 -3.29
CA ALA A 106 -7.84 6.83 -2.49
C ALA A 106 -9.28 7.39 -2.40
N PRO A 107 -10.29 6.54 -2.12
CA PRO A 107 -11.64 7.02 -1.85
C PRO A 107 -11.68 8.03 -0.70
N ARG A 108 -12.51 9.05 -0.81
CA ARG A 108 -12.70 10.11 0.19
C ARG A 108 -13.51 9.59 1.39
N GLN A 109 -12.86 8.79 2.22
CA GLN A 109 -13.44 8.19 3.42
C GLN A 109 -12.34 7.89 4.45
N ARG A 110 -12.72 7.53 5.67
CA ARG A 110 -11.78 6.89 6.60
C ARG A 110 -11.22 5.64 5.94
N THR A 111 -9.89 5.53 5.92
CA THR A 111 -9.21 4.39 5.32
C THR A 111 -8.39 3.68 6.39
N TYR A 112 -8.62 2.39 6.54
CA TYR A 112 -7.86 1.50 7.41
C TYR A 112 -6.72 0.87 6.63
N LEU A 113 -5.57 0.70 7.29
CA LEU A 113 -4.48 -0.17 6.87
C LEU A 113 -4.60 -1.47 7.66
N ASN A 114 -5.01 -2.51 6.95
CA ASN A 114 -5.44 -3.78 7.53
C ASN A 114 -4.29 -4.78 7.73
N GLY A 115 -3.11 -4.42 7.24
CA GLY A 115 -1.90 -5.23 7.28
C GLY A 115 -1.27 -5.25 5.91
N GLY A 116 -0.10 -5.83 5.81
CA GLY A 116 0.62 -5.84 4.55
C GLY A 116 1.53 -7.02 4.37
N MET A 117 2.08 -7.11 3.17
CA MET A 117 3.11 -8.07 2.84
C MET A 117 4.20 -7.46 1.97
N ALA A 118 5.39 -8.04 2.04
CA ALA A 118 6.46 -7.84 1.07
C ALA A 118 7.02 -9.20 0.67
N HIS A 119 7.48 -9.30 -0.58
CA HIS A 119 8.08 -10.53 -1.09
C HIS A 119 9.57 -10.60 -0.74
N LEU A 120 10.01 -11.77 -0.29
CA LEU A 120 11.43 -12.14 -0.18
C LEU A 120 11.86 -12.97 -1.37
N ASP A 121 11.01 -13.89 -1.82
CA ASP A 121 11.24 -14.71 -3.01
C ASP A 121 9.90 -14.90 -3.73
N VAL A 122 9.79 -14.37 -4.95
CA VAL A 122 8.54 -14.43 -5.72
C VAL A 122 8.26 -15.86 -6.20
N LEU A 123 9.29 -16.61 -6.60
CA LEU A 123 9.15 -17.97 -7.12
C LEU A 123 8.73 -18.94 -6.02
N ARG A 124 9.35 -18.83 -4.84
CA ARG A 124 9.05 -19.66 -3.66
C ARG A 124 7.88 -19.13 -2.83
N GLN A 125 7.35 -17.96 -3.19
CA GLN A 125 6.32 -17.25 -2.46
C GLN A 125 6.69 -16.99 -0.98
N GLU A 126 7.97 -16.77 -0.69
CA GLU A 126 8.44 -16.37 0.64
C GLU A 126 8.06 -14.90 0.85
N ARG A 127 7.45 -14.60 2.01
CA ARG A 127 6.84 -13.30 2.31
C ARG A 127 7.16 -12.87 3.73
N LEU A 128 7.23 -11.55 3.92
CA LEU A 128 7.13 -10.92 5.23
C LEU A 128 5.74 -10.35 5.42
N TRP A 129 5.19 -10.53 6.61
CA TRP A 129 3.88 -10.00 6.99
C TRP A 129 4.04 -8.82 7.93
N PHE A 130 3.27 -7.77 7.68
CA PHE A 130 3.29 -6.54 8.44
C PHE A 130 1.95 -6.36 9.16
N PRO A 131 1.97 -6.03 10.46
CA PRO A 131 0.74 -5.80 11.19
C PRO A 131 0.03 -4.53 10.67
N GLY A 132 -1.30 -4.61 10.64
CA GLY A 132 -2.19 -3.48 10.36
C GLY A 132 -2.71 -2.84 11.64
N GLY A 133 -3.98 -2.45 11.62
CA GLY A 133 -4.65 -1.81 12.76
C GLY A 133 -4.34 -0.32 12.86
N LEU A 134 -4.08 0.32 11.71
CA LEU A 134 -3.93 1.76 11.59
C LEU A 134 -5.05 2.32 10.71
N TYR A 135 -5.38 3.60 10.88
CA TYR A 135 -6.30 4.30 10.00
C TYR A 135 -5.97 5.79 9.90
N PHE A 136 -6.43 6.44 8.84
CA PHE A 136 -6.43 7.89 8.73
C PHE A 136 -7.81 8.40 8.32
N ASP A 137 -8.11 9.62 8.72
CA ASP A 137 -9.34 10.32 8.34
C ASP A 137 -9.03 11.29 7.19
N VAL A 138 -10.03 11.57 6.34
CA VAL A 138 -9.90 12.58 5.28
C VAL A 138 -10.65 13.84 5.73
N PRO A 139 -9.96 14.96 5.98
CA PRO A 139 -10.62 16.21 6.35
C PRO A 139 -11.60 16.68 5.26
N ALA A 140 -12.68 17.34 5.68
CA ALA A 140 -13.67 17.88 4.74
C ALA A 140 -13.00 18.90 3.79
N GLY A 141 -13.28 18.77 2.49
CA GLY A 141 -12.73 19.66 1.45
C GLY A 141 -11.25 19.43 1.09
N ALA A 142 -10.52 18.55 1.78
CA ALA A 142 -9.10 18.32 1.52
C ALA A 142 -8.88 17.61 0.18
N ARG A 143 -8.14 18.22 -0.76
CA ARG A 143 -7.78 17.57 -2.04
C ARG A 143 -6.68 16.52 -1.87
N ALA A 144 -5.79 16.75 -0.93
CA ALA A 144 -4.72 15.84 -0.54
C ALA A 144 -4.63 15.72 0.99
N VAL A 145 -3.98 14.68 1.49
CA VAL A 145 -3.75 14.47 2.91
C VAL A 145 -2.39 13.81 3.13
N TYR A 146 -1.62 14.31 4.09
CA TYR A 146 -0.39 13.69 4.55
C TYR A 146 -0.67 12.78 5.73
N VAL A 147 -0.32 11.50 5.61
CA VAL A 147 -0.64 10.45 6.60
C VAL A 147 0.52 10.05 7.51
N GLY A 148 1.68 10.68 7.35
CA GLY A 148 2.90 10.38 8.10
C GLY A 148 3.82 9.36 7.41
N THR A 149 4.94 9.09 8.07
CA THR A 149 5.83 7.96 7.80
C THR A 149 5.41 6.80 8.69
N LEU A 150 4.99 5.68 8.09
CA LEU A 150 4.76 4.43 8.80
C LEU A 150 6.06 3.65 8.87
N ARG A 151 6.66 3.56 10.06
CA ARG A 151 7.93 2.87 10.28
C ARG A 151 7.73 1.58 11.06
N TYR A 152 8.14 0.48 10.44
CA TYR A 152 8.21 -0.84 11.04
C TYR A 152 9.62 -1.10 11.55
N HIS A 153 9.73 -1.65 12.76
CA HIS A 153 10.99 -2.14 13.31
C HIS A 153 10.95 -3.67 13.30
N ARG A 154 12.04 -4.31 12.87
CA ARG A 154 12.18 -5.77 12.84
C ARG A 154 13.42 -6.25 13.62
N ASN A 155 13.42 -7.51 14.01
CA ASN A 155 14.62 -8.19 14.51
C ASN A 155 15.31 -9.01 13.41
N ASP A 156 16.39 -9.69 13.75
CA ASP A 156 17.19 -10.53 12.83
C ASP A 156 16.41 -11.72 12.25
N PHE A 157 15.28 -12.09 12.87
CA PHE A 157 14.36 -13.13 12.41
C PHE A 157 13.16 -12.56 11.64
N ASN A 158 13.26 -11.32 11.17
CA ASN A 158 12.22 -10.63 10.43
C ASN A 158 10.90 -10.41 11.20
N ALA A 159 10.86 -10.67 12.51
CA ALA A 159 9.68 -10.42 13.30
C ALA A 159 9.53 -8.91 13.54
N ILE A 160 8.36 -8.36 13.23
CA ILE A 160 8.04 -6.96 13.51
C ILE A 160 7.90 -6.77 15.02
N THR A 161 8.77 -5.95 15.59
CA THR A 161 8.85 -5.69 17.05
C THR A 161 8.16 -4.40 17.46
N ARG A 162 8.10 -3.42 16.56
CA ARG A 162 7.49 -2.11 16.83
C ARG A 162 6.95 -1.47 15.55
N VAL A 163 5.87 -0.70 15.71
CA VAL A 163 5.26 0.11 14.66
C VAL A 163 5.11 1.53 15.17
N GLU A 164 5.59 2.50 14.42
CA GLU A 164 5.46 3.91 14.74
C GLU A 164 4.99 4.73 13.54
N VAL A 165 4.30 5.82 13.83
CA VAL A 165 3.87 6.82 12.85
C VAL A 165 4.60 8.09 13.20
N VAL A 166 5.45 8.55 12.29
CA VAL A 166 6.30 9.74 12.49
C VAL A 166 5.85 10.84 11.55
N ASP A 167 5.78 12.07 12.06
CA ASP A 167 5.58 13.25 11.22
C ASP A 167 6.92 13.71 10.65
N GLU A 168 7.20 13.30 9.41
CA GLU A 168 8.39 13.68 8.65
C GLU A 168 7.99 14.43 7.39
N ARG A 169 7.08 15.39 7.54
CA ARG A 169 6.48 16.12 6.41
C ARG A 169 7.47 16.82 5.48
N ARG A 170 8.71 17.06 5.92
CA ARG A 170 9.77 17.62 5.06
C ARG A 170 10.24 16.62 3.99
N ASP A 171 10.15 15.33 4.26
CA ASP A 171 10.66 14.30 3.35
C ASP A 171 9.80 14.14 2.09
N ILE A 172 8.54 14.60 2.15
CA ILE A 172 7.59 14.48 1.03
C ILE A 172 7.70 15.63 0.03
N ASP A 173 8.56 16.63 0.25
CA ASP A 173 8.77 17.73 -0.70
C ASP A 173 9.19 17.21 -2.09
N THR A 174 9.89 16.08 -2.13
CA THR A 174 10.34 15.40 -3.35
C THR A 174 9.20 14.97 -4.27
N VAL A 175 8.03 14.62 -3.72
CA VAL A 175 6.87 14.17 -4.50
C VAL A 175 5.89 15.32 -4.83
N LEU A 176 5.97 16.43 -4.11
CA LEU A 176 5.07 17.58 -4.28
C LEU A 176 5.38 18.47 -5.50
N LYS A 177 6.49 18.23 -6.22
CA LYS A 177 6.86 18.93 -7.48
C LYS A 177 6.74 20.48 -7.39
N GLY A 178 7.10 21.05 -6.24
CA GLY A 178 7.06 22.50 -6.01
C GLY A 178 5.78 23.03 -5.36
N ALA A 179 4.76 22.19 -5.13
CA ALA A 179 3.66 22.56 -4.25
C ALA A 179 4.15 22.65 -2.79
N PRO A 180 3.82 23.71 -2.03
CA PRO A 180 4.26 23.81 -0.64
C PRO A 180 3.64 22.70 0.21
N ALA A 181 4.46 21.94 0.95
CA ALA A 181 3.97 20.92 1.88
C ALA A 181 2.93 21.47 2.86
N ALA A 182 3.04 22.75 3.23
CA ALA A 182 2.10 23.48 4.08
C ALA A 182 0.63 23.42 3.60
N GLN A 183 0.39 23.30 2.29
CA GLN A 183 -0.96 23.24 1.71
C GLN A 183 -1.64 21.88 1.86
N VAL A 184 -0.88 20.83 2.19
CA VAL A 184 -1.41 19.48 2.38
C VAL A 184 -1.80 19.28 3.85
N PRO A 185 -3.08 19.17 4.21
CA PRO A 185 -3.49 18.95 5.60
C PRO A 185 -2.93 17.63 6.13
N VAL A 186 -2.59 17.64 7.42
CA VAL A 186 -2.04 16.47 8.12
C VAL A 186 -3.17 15.64 8.71
N SER A 187 -3.13 14.33 8.47
CA SER A 187 -3.99 13.32 9.12
C SER A 187 -3.14 12.10 9.42
N LEU A 188 -2.25 12.23 10.41
CA LEU A 188 -1.37 11.15 10.81
C LEU A 188 -2.17 9.89 11.11
N MET A 189 -1.64 8.74 10.67
CA MET A 189 -2.24 7.45 10.97
C MET A 189 -2.39 7.23 12.48
N LYS A 190 -3.51 6.66 12.88
CA LYS A 190 -3.90 6.39 14.27
C LYS A 190 -4.11 4.90 14.45
N ARG A 191 -3.82 4.38 15.65
CA ARG A 191 -4.11 2.97 16.00
C ARG A 191 -5.61 2.77 16.20
N VAL A 192 -6.13 1.67 15.67
CA VAL A 192 -7.45 1.15 16.04
C VAL A 192 -7.42 0.83 17.55
N ARG A 193 -8.42 1.32 18.28
CA ARG A 193 -8.59 1.06 19.72
C ARG A 193 -9.41 -0.20 19.94
#